data_AF-B8C6U0-F1
#
_entry.id   AF-B8C6U0-F1
#
_cell.length_a   1.000
_cell.length_b   1.000
_cell.length_c   1.000
_cell.angle_alpha   90.00
_cell.angle_beta   90.00
_cell.angle_gamma   90.00
#
_symmetry.space_group_name_H-M   'P 1'
#
loop_
_entity.id
_entity.type
_entity.pdbx_description
1 polymer ?
#
loop_
_entity_poly.entity_id
_entity_poly.type
_entity_poly.pdbx_seq_one_letter_code
_entity_poly.pdbx_strand_id
1 'polypeptide(L)'
;MREDHPQLLQHDENIVFAFKGRGGKGRDSSMFTTKRLLIRDKRGMTGKRVRYVSVPYKSIRAFCVETNGSLDTDQELKIYARGIGKLSMDFV
;
A
#
# COMPACT_ATOMS: atom_id res chain seq x y z
N MET A 1 3.18 -9.25 9.64
CA MET A 1 4.05 -8.05 9.50
C MET A 1 4.64 -7.60 10.83
N ARG A 2 3.82 -7.30 11.87
CA ARG A 2 4.37 -7.03 13.21
C ARG A 2 5.12 -8.24 13.76
N GLU A 3 4.61 -9.44 13.53
CA GLU A 3 5.28 -10.69 13.92
C GLU A 3 6.49 -11.00 13.04
N ASP A 4 6.34 -10.89 11.71
CA ASP A 4 7.42 -11.25 10.78
C ASP A 4 8.60 -10.26 10.77
N HIS A 5 8.32 -8.96 10.94
CA HIS A 5 9.27 -7.86 10.77
C HIS A 5 8.94 -6.69 11.71
N PRO A 6 9.09 -6.88 13.04
CA PRO A 6 8.74 -5.86 14.03
C PRO A 6 9.47 -4.53 13.83
N GLN A 7 10.69 -4.55 13.29
CA GLN A 7 11.49 -3.33 13.04
C GLN A 7 10.93 -2.42 11.93
N LEU A 8 9.90 -2.82 11.18
CA LEU A 8 9.34 -1.98 10.12
C LEU A 8 8.39 -0.90 10.62
N LEU A 9 7.82 -1.06 11.82
CA LEU A 9 6.98 -0.06 12.47
C LEU A 9 7.74 0.55 13.65
N GLN A 10 7.60 1.86 13.81
CA GLN A 10 8.07 2.50 15.04
C GLN A 10 7.19 2.07 16.23
N HIS A 11 7.73 2.17 17.45
CA HIS A 11 7.01 1.74 18.66
C HIS A 11 5.66 2.45 18.85
N ASP A 12 5.56 3.70 18.39
CA ASP A 12 4.37 4.55 18.43
C ASP A 12 3.61 4.59 17.08
N GLU A 13 3.96 3.73 16.14
CA GLU A 13 3.31 3.62 14.83
C GLU A 13 2.34 2.43 14.81
N ASN A 14 1.06 2.74 14.60
CA ASN A 14 -0.01 1.74 14.52
C ASN A 14 -0.56 1.64 13.11
N ILE A 15 -0.92 0.42 12.69
CA ILE A 15 -1.64 0.19 11.44
C ILE A 15 -3.12 0.53 11.70
N VAL A 16 -3.68 1.42 10.89
CA VAL A 16 -5.08 1.82 10.93
C VAL A 16 -5.91 0.98 9.97
N PHE A 17 -5.44 0.85 8.73
CA PHE A 17 -6.08 0.03 7.70
C PHE A 17 -5.04 -0.79 6.95
N ALA A 18 -5.41 -2.00 6.53
CA ALA A 18 -4.58 -2.85 5.71
C ALA A 18 -5.44 -3.50 4.62
N PHE A 19 -5.03 -3.30 3.38
CA PHE A 19 -5.69 -3.85 2.19
C PHE A 19 -4.76 -4.83 1.50
N LYS A 20 -5.35 -5.90 0.97
CA LYS A 20 -4.64 -6.93 0.21
C LYS A 20 -5.13 -6.85 -1.23
N GLY A 21 -4.22 -6.63 -2.18
CA GLY A 21 -4.60 -6.54 -3.59
C GLY A 21 -5.08 -7.89 -4.17
N ARG A 22 -6.02 -7.84 -5.14
CA ARG A 22 -6.61 -9.02 -5.82
C ARG A 22 -5.79 -9.57 -7.01
N GLY A 23 -4.90 -8.80 -7.64
CA GLY A 23 -4.19 -9.19 -8.87
C GLY A 23 -3.26 -10.40 -8.71
N GLY A 24 -2.92 -11.09 -9.82
CA GLY A 24 -2.29 -12.43 -9.91
C GLY A 24 -1.04 -12.77 -9.07
N LYS A 25 -0.53 -11.81 -8.29
CA LYS A 25 0.41 -12.07 -7.20
C LYS A 25 -0.22 -12.26 -5.83
N GLY A 26 -1.44 -11.84 -5.52
CA GLY A 26 -2.14 -12.06 -4.23
C GLY A 26 -1.35 -11.72 -2.96
N ARG A 27 -0.30 -10.90 -3.09
CA ARG A 27 0.82 -10.81 -2.14
C ARG A 27 1.21 -9.38 -1.79
N ASP A 28 0.70 -8.41 -2.51
CA ASP A 28 1.00 -7.00 -2.28
C ASP A 28 -0.02 -6.45 -1.30
N SER A 29 0.47 -5.74 -0.28
CA SER A 29 -0.34 -5.26 0.82
C SER A 29 -0.06 -3.78 1.05
N SER A 30 -1.13 -2.99 1.03
CA SER A 30 -1.08 -1.55 1.29
C SER A 30 -1.62 -1.30 2.68
N MET A 31 -0.79 -0.71 3.54
CA MET A 31 -1.11 -0.46 4.93
C MET A 31 -1.05 1.02 5.21
N PHE A 32 -2.16 1.56 5.70
CA PHE A 32 -2.24 2.92 6.22
C PHE A 32 -1.88 2.85 7.69
N THR A 33 -0.77 3.49 8.07
CA THR A 33 -0.37 3.62 9.48
C THR A 33 -0.80 4.97 10.03
N THR A 34 -0.49 5.26 11.28
CA THR A 34 -0.68 6.61 11.85
C THR A 34 0.25 7.65 11.23
N LYS A 35 1.29 7.24 10.48
CA LYS A 35 2.37 8.13 9.99
C LYS A 35 2.56 8.14 8.48
N ARG A 36 2.27 7.03 7.80
CA ARG A 36 2.60 6.82 6.39
C ARG A 36 1.73 5.74 5.75
N LEU A 37 1.66 5.79 4.44
CA LEU A 37 1.30 4.62 3.65
C LEU A 37 2.53 3.72 3.51
N LEU A 38 2.36 2.45 3.85
CA LEU A 38 3.37 1.41 3.78
C LEU A 38 2.93 0.35 2.78
N ILE A 39 3.68 0.23 1.70
CA ILE A 39 3.37 -0.71 0.61
C ILE A 39 4.37 -1.86 0.68
N ARG A 40 3.85 -3.08 0.75
CA ARG A 40 4.61 -4.32 0.64
C ARG A 40 4.42 -4.88 -0.76
N ASP A 41 5.50 -5.02 -1.51
CA ASP A 41 5.52 -5.52 -2.88
C ASP A 41 6.40 -6.78 -2.95
N LYS A 42 5.82 -7.94 -3.28
CA LYS A 42 6.59 -9.17 -3.47
C LYS A 42 7.09 -9.26 -4.91
N ARG A 43 8.41 -9.28 -5.06
CA ARG A 43 9.12 -9.31 -6.34
C ARG A 43 9.74 -10.70 -6.62
N GLY A 44 9.87 -11.00 -7.91
CA GLY A 44 10.49 -12.24 -8.43
C GLY A 44 9.54 -13.43 -8.51
N MET A 45 9.90 -14.41 -9.34
CA MET A 45 9.10 -15.62 -9.58
C MET A 45 8.85 -16.44 -8.30
N THR A 46 9.83 -16.48 -7.38
CA THR A 46 9.74 -17.19 -6.10
C THR A 46 8.99 -16.41 -5.01
N GLY A 47 8.76 -15.10 -5.20
CA GLY A 47 8.15 -14.22 -4.20
C GLY A 47 8.92 -14.06 -2.89
N LYS A 48 10.16 -14.54 -2.81
CA LYS A 48 11.02 -14.45 -1.62
C LYS A 48 11.58 -13.04 -1.39
N ARG A 49 11.68 -12.22 -2.44
CA ARG A 49 12.15 -10.84 -2.32
C ARG A 49 10.96 -9.93 -2.06
N VAL A 50 10.98 -9.22 -0.94
CA VAL A 50 9.93 -8.27 -0.58
C VAL A 50 10.51 -6.87 -0.56
N ARG A 51 9.90 -5.97 -1.30
CA ARG A 51 10.19 -4.53 -1.29
C ARG A 51 9.16 -3.86 -0.39
N TYR A 52 9.63 -3.04 0.55
CA TYR A 52 8.80 -2.19 1.37
C TYR A 52 9.00 -0.73 0.95
N VAL A 53 7.91 -0.04 0.63
CA VAL A 53 7.92 1.37 0.24
C VAL A 53 7.15 2.17 1.29
N SER A 54 7.82 3.16 1.86
CA SER A 54 7.22 4.07 2.84
C SER A 54 6.93 5.41 2.18
N VAL A 55 5.68 5.84 2.24
CA VAL A 55 5.20 7.12 1.72
C VAL A 55 4.63 7.94 2.88
N PRO A 56 5.42 8.84 3.49
CA PRO A 56 4.93 9.73 4.55
C PRO A 56 3.73 10.52 4.07
N TYR A 57 2.69 10.69 4.90
CA TYR A 57 1.51 11.45 4.48
C TYR A 57 1.85 12.89 4.07
N LYS A 58 2.83 13.51 4.75
CA LYS A 58 3.34 14.84 4.41
C LYS A 58 3.95 14.97 2.99
N SER A 59 4.34 13.87 2.34
CA SER A 59 4.89 13.92 0.98
C SER A 59 3.83 13.77 -0.10
N ILE A 60 2.61 13.34 0.26
CA ILE A 60 1.49 13.21 -0.66
C ILE A 60 0.99 14.61 -1.01
N ARG A 61 1.01 14.94 -2.30
CA ARG A 61 0.56 16.23 -2.84
C ARG A 61 -0.84 16.18 -3.40
N ALA A 62 -1.26 15.01 -3.91
CA ALA A 62 -2.60 14.80 -4.39
C ALA A 62 -2.97 13.31 -4.30
N PHE A 63 -4.26 13.03 -4.33
CA PHE A 63 -4.81 11.70 -4.47
C PHE A 63 -6.06 11.74 -5.37
N CYS A 64 -6.41 10.61 -5.97
CA CYS A 64 -7.62 10.43 -6.76
C CYS A 64 -8.19 9.05 -6.45
N VAL A 65 -9.50 8.96 -6.24
CA VAL A 65 -10.21 7.69 -6.07
C VAL A 65 -11.12 7.52 -7.27
N GLU A 66 -10.98 6.40 -7.96
CA GLU A 66 -11.84 5.99 -9.06
C GLU A 66 -12.67 4.79 -8.60
N THR A 67 -13.99 4.99 -8.55
CA THR A 67 -14.95 3.94 -8.22
C THR A 67 -15.46 3.31 -9.50
N ASN A 68 -15.46 1.99 -9.59
CA ASN A 68 -16.12 1.29 -10.70
C ASN A 68 -17.64 1.24 -10.48
N GLY A 69 -18.40 1.20 -11.59
CA GLY A 69 -19.86 1.18 -11.58
C GLY A 69 -20.44 -0.12 -11.00
N SER A 70 -21.77 -0.15 -10.80
CA SER A 70 -22.55 -1.06 -9.94
C SER A 70 -22.35 -2.59 -10.04
N LEU A 71 -21.50 -3.11 -10.93
CA LEU A 71 -21.23 -4.54 -11.11
C LEU A 71 -19.80 -4.98 -10.75
N ASP A 72 -18.87 -4.03 -10.53
CA ASP A 72 -17.47 -4.33 -10.16
C ASP A 72 -17.08 -3.55 -8.89
N THR A 73 -16.69 -4.26 -7.84
CA THR A 73 -16.39 -3.67 -6.51
C THR A 73 -14.98 -3.09 -6.44
N ASP A 74 -14.19 -3.30 -7.49
CA ASP A 74 -12.80 -2.87 -7.53
C ASP A 74 -12.76 -1.32 -7.58
N GLN A 75 -12.08 -0.69 -6.63
CA GLN A 75 -11.85 0.76 -6.57
C GLN A 75 -10.37 1.03 -6.71
N GLU A 76 -9.97 2.01 -7.53
CA GLU A 76 -8.56 2.38 -7.68
C GLU A 76 -8.27 3.67 -6.90
N LEU A 77 -7.25 3.64 -6.03
CA LEU A 77 -6.66 4.83 -5.41
C LEU A 77 -5.31 5.15 -6.05
N LYS A 78 -5.24 6.36 -6.60
CA LYS A 78 -4.03 6.97 -7.14
C LYS A 78 -3.49 7.99 -6.16
N ILE A 79 -2.20 7.92 -5.85
CA ILE A 79 -1.49 8.83 -4.94
C ILE A 79 -0.34 9.48 -5.68
N TYR A 80 -0.20 10.78 -5.54
CA TYR A 80 0.89 11.56 -6.13
C TYR A 80 1.78 12.09 -5.00
N ALA A 81 2.95 11.50 -4.84
CA ALA A 81 3.88 11.82 -3.76
C ALA A 81 5.17 12.43 -4.28
N ARG A 82 5.63 13.50 -3.60
CA ARG A 82 6.93 14.12 -3.89
C ARG A 82 8.05 13.09 -3.71
N GLY A 83 8.89 12.93 -4.73
CA GLY A 83 10.05 12.03 -4.73
C GLY A 83 9.77 10.59 -5.15
N ILE A 84 8.50 10.16 -5.19
CA ILE A 84 8.11 8.82 -5.67
C ILE A 84 7.30 8.90 -6.98
N GLY A 85 6.60 10.01 -7.21
CA GLY A 85 5.71 10.18 -8.36
C GLY A 85 4.33 9.60 -8.09
N LYS A 86 3.72 8.99 -9.12
CA LYS A 86 2.39 8.38 -9.05
C LYS A 86 2.49 6.94 -8.56
N LEU A 87 1.65 6.59 -7.58
CA LEU A 87 1.37 5.24 -7.12
C LEU A 87 -0.10 4.93 -7.38
N SER A 88 -0.40 3.73 -7.87
CA SER A 88 -1.76 3.22 -8.05
C SER A 88 -1.94 1.99 -7.17
N MET A 89 -3.10 1.88 -6.53
CA MET A 89 -3.47 0.74 -5.68
C MET A 89 -4.92 0.38 -5.94
N ASP A 90 -5.18 -0.91 -6.12
CA ASP A 90 -6.54 -1.44 -6.26
C ASP A 90 -7.03 -1.92 -4.89
N PHE A 91 -8.22 -1.44 -4.53
CA PHE A 91 -8.98 -1.87 -3.37
C PHE A 91 -10.15 -2.73 -3.80
N VAL A 92 -10.49 -3.66 -2.92
CA VAL A 92 -11.53 -4.66 -3.07
C VAL A 92 -12.24 -4.82 -1.75
#